data_AF-A0A7K4AUD3-F1
#
_entry.id   AF-A0A7K4AUD3-F1
#
_cell.length_a   1.000
_cell.length_b   1.000
_cell.length_c   1.000
_cell.angle_alpha   90.00
_cell.angle_beta   90.00
_cell.angle_gamma   90.00
#
_symmetry.space_group_name_H-M   'P 1'
#
loop_
_entity.id
_entity.type
_entity.pdbx_description
1 polymer ?
#
loop_
_entity_poly.entity_id
_entity_poly.type
_entity_poly.pdbx_seq_one_letter_code
_entity_poly.pdbx_strand_id
1 'polypeptide(L)'
;MRWQSKESGYQALRGTLHALRDRLPPEEAVDLAAQLPLIVKGMYYDGWTLRDKPEKLKKEEFARRVHAQFEFDDNINPAEVIRAVLQVMYNHMGEGELRDVRSNMPKEIQEWFPEEVAPKG
;
A
#
# COMPACT_ATOMS: atom_id res chain seq x y z
N MET A 1 5.26 13.79 -15.01
CA MET A 1 5.03 13.89 -13.54
C MET A 1 6.37 14.10 -12.87
N ARG A 2 6.55 15.16 -12.09
CA ARG A 2 7.86 15.65 -11.65
C ARG A 2 8.39 14.91 -10.40
N TRP A 3 8.33 13.57 -10.41
CA TRP A 3 8.73 12.71 -9.28
C TRP A 3 9.20 11.32 -9.74
N GLN A 4 10.06 11.25 -10.75
CA GLN A 4 10.50 10.00 -11.39
C GLN A 4 11.96 9.67 -11.09
N SER A 5 12.39 9.79 -9.82
CA SER A 5 13.68 9.27 -9.39
C SER A 5 13.53 7.85 -8.84
N LYS A 6 14.65 7.12 -8.75
CA LYS A 6 14.64 5.81 -8.05
C LYS A 6 14.25 5.97 -6.57
N GLU A 7 14.62 7.10 -5.97
CA GLU A 7 14.31 7.44 -4.59
C GLU A 7 12.81 7.65 -4.38
N SER A 8 12.16 8.46 -5.22
CA SER A 8 10.71 8.69 -5.11
C SER A 8 9.90 7.42 -5.35
N GLY A 9 10.36 6.55 -6.24
CA GLY A 9 9.77 5.21 -6.44
C GLY A 9 9.89 4.33 -5.19
N TYR A 10 11.05 4.36 -4.51
CA TYR A 10 11.25 3.64 -3.26
C TYR A 10 10.38 4.20 -2.12
N GLN A 11 10.32 5.53 -1.96
CA GLN A 11 9.47 6.20 -0.96
C GLN A 11 7.99 5.87 -1.17
N ALA A 12 7.52 5.89 -2.42
CA ALA A 12 6.17 5.51 -2.80
C ALA A 12 5.85 4.07 -2.36
N LEU A 13 6.68 3.12 -2.80
CA LEU A 13 6.47 1.70 -2.52
C LEU A 13 6.51 1.43 -1.01
N ARG A 14 7.49 1.99 -0.30
CA ARG A 14 7.64 1.84 1.16
C ARG A 14 6.43 2.36 1.91
N GLY A 15 6.03 3.60 1.64
CA GLY A 15 4.92 4.24 2.33
C GLY A 15 3.62 3.46 2.15
N THR A 16 3.28 3.11 0.91
CA THR A 16 2.04 2.38 0.61
C THR A 16 2.07 0.96 1.17
N LEU A 17 3.17 0.21 1.01
CA LEU A 17 3.25 -1.16 1.54
C LEU A 17 3.22 -1.20 3.07
N HIS A 18 3.88 -0.27 3.76
CA HIS A 18 3.82 -0.18 5.22
C HIS A 18 2.41 0.18 5.70
N ALA A 19 1.75 1.15 5.04
CA ALA A 19 0.38 1.52 5.39
C ALA A 19 -0.62 0.37 5.17
N LEU A 20 -0.46 -0.41 4.09
CA LEU A 20 -1.25 -1.64 3.86
C LEU A 20 -0.97 -2.68 4.96
N ARG A 21 0.30 -3.05 5.17
CA ARG A 21 0.75 -4.01 6.19
C ARG A 21 0.17 -3.69 7.56
N ASP A 22 0.22 -2.42 7.95
CA ASP A 22 -0.20 -1.99 9.28
C ASP A 22 -1.73 -2.03 9.45
N ARG A 23 -2.48 -1.92 8.35
CA ARG A 23 -3.94 -2.02 8.33
C ARG A 23 -4.44 -3.46 8.26
N LEU A 24 -3.66 -4.37 7.69
CA LEU A 24 -4.04 -5.76 7.48
C LEU A 24 -4.03 -6.56 8.79
N PRO A 25 -4.91 -7.57 8.94
CA PRO A 25 -4.71 -8.64 9.90
C PRO A 25 -3.31 -9.25 9.75
N PRO A 26 -2.64 -9.70 10.83
CA PRO A 26 -1.28 -10.23 10.75
C PRO A 26 -1.09 -11.37 9.74
N GLU A 27 -2.07 -12.27 9.61
CA GLU A 27 -2.05 -13.38 8.66
C GLU A 27 -2.05 -12.85 7.21
N GLU A 28 -3.02 -12.01 6.88
CA GLU A 28 -3.13 -11.34 5.57
C GLU A 28 -1.89 -10.49 5.22
N ALA A 29 -1.25 -9.87 6.22
CA ALA A 29 0.00 -9.15 6.02
C ALA A 29 1.16 -10.10 5.64
N VAL A 30 1.21 -11.29 6.24
CA VAL A 30 2.19 -12.33 5.89
C VAL A 30 1.91 -12.90 4.50
N ASP A 31 0.66 -13.12 4.14
CA ASP A 31 0.26 -13.61 2.82
C ASP A 31 0.63 -12.60 1.73
N LEU A 32 0.30 -11.32 1.93
CA LEU A 32 0.75 -10.25 1.04
C LEU A 32 2.26 -10.24 0.86
N ALA A 33 3.02 -10.42 1.95
CA ALA A 33 4.47 -10.45 1.89
C ALA A 33 4.98 -11.64 1.06
N ALA A 34 4.32 -12.80 1.10
CA ALA A 34 4.73 -14.00 0.38
C ALA A 34 4.89 -13.74 -1.12
N GLN A 35 4.07 -12.87 -1.69
CA GLN A 35 4.04 -12.49 -3.11
C GLN A 35 5.07 -11.43 -3.50
N LEU A 36 5.70 -10.77 -2.52
CA LEU A 36 6.67 -9.70 -2.79
C LEU A 36 8.04 -10.27 -3.20
N PRO A 37 8.75 -9.63 -4.16
CA PRO A 37 10.14 -9.95 -4.45
C PRO A 37 11.02 -9.87 -3.18
N LEU A 38 12.04 -10.72 -3.07
CA LEU A 38 12.85 -10.88 -1.86
C LEU A 38 13.40 -9.55 -1.29
N ILE A 39 13.90 -8.67 -2.15
CA ILE A 39 14.45 -7.37 -1.72
C ILE A 39 13.35 -6.46 -1.17
N VAL A 40 12.17 -6.45 -1.81
CA VAL A 40 11.01 -5.66 -1.35
C VAL A 40 10.48 -6.22 -0.03
N LYS A 41 10.53 -7.53 0.17
CA LYS A 41 10.14 -8.19 1.43
C LYS A 41 10.96 -7.72 2.63
N GLY A 42 12.27 -7.50 2.45
CA GLY A 42 13.13 -6.91 3.48
C GLY A 42 12.65 -5.51 3.90
N MET A 43 12.36 -4.65 2.92
CA MET A 43 11.77 -3.32 3.18
C MET A 43 10.37 -3.42 3.80
N TYR A 44 9.54 -4.36 3.33
CA TYR A 44 8.18 -4.57 3.82
C TYR A 44 8.14 -4.88 5.32
N TYR A 45 9.07 -5.72 5.81
CA TYR A 45 9.14 -6.09 7.23
C TYR A 45 9.95 -5.11 8.10
N ASP A 46 10.67 -4.17 7.50
CA ASP A 46 11.43 -3.15 8.22
C ASP A 46 10.54 -2.41 9.23
N GLY A 47 10.95 -2.44 10.50
CA GLY A 47 10.26 -1.80 11.62
C GLY A 47 8.88 -2.35 11.97
N TRP A 48 8.44 -3.49 11.42
CA TRP A 48 7.10 -4.03 11.72
C TRP A 48 7.01 -4.61 13.14
N THR A 49 5.87 -4.38 13.79
CA THR A 49 5.50 -5.06 15.04
C THR A 49 4.04 -5.52 14.95
N LEU A 50 3.72 -6.61 15.65
CA LEU A 50 2.35 -7.14 15.73
C LEU A 50 1.46 -6.40 16.73
N ARG A 51 2.02 -5.46 17.51
CA ARG A 51 1.27 -4.72 18.51
C ARG A 51 0.26 -3.80 17.82
N ASP A 52 -0.96 -3.76 18.34
CA ASP A 52 -2.06 -2.91 17.87
C ASP A 52 -2.47 -3.15 16.40
N LYS A 53 -2.20 -4.35 15.87
CA LYS A 53 -2.60 -4.77 14.51
C LYS A 53 -3.88 -5.61 14.53
N PRO A 54 -4.80 -5.44 13.56
CA PRO A 54 -4.79 -4.43 12.50
C PRO A 54 -5.03 -3.01 13.03
N GLU A 55 -4.26 -2.04 12.55
CA GLU A 55 -4.49 -0.64 12.91
C GLU A 55 -5.75 -0.10 12.22
N LYS A 56 -6.58 0.65 12.96
CA LYS A 56 -7.78 1.32 12.42
C LYS A 56 -7.43 2.63 11.70
N LEU A 57 -6.73 2.55 10.57
CA LEU A 57 -6.39 3.74 9.78
C LEU A 57 -7.60 4.22 8.96
N LYS A 58 -7.92 5.51 9.07
CA LYS A 58 -8.83 6.20 8.15
C LYS A 58 -8.11 6.54 6.85
N LYS A 59 -8.85 6.91 5.81
CA LYS A 59 -8.29 7.25 4.49
C LYS A 59 -7.23 8.35 4.59
N GLU A 60 -7.51 9.41 5.34
CA GLU A 60 -6.62 10.56 5.50
C GLU A 60 -5.33 10.17 6.21
N GLU A 61 -5.43 9.33 7.26
CA GLU A 61 -4.25 8.85 7.99
C GLU A 61 -3.40 7.91 7.14
N PHE A 62 -4.04 7.06 6.32
CA PHE A 62 -3.34 6.24 5.34
C PHE A 62 -2.56 7.11 4.36
N ALA A 63 -3.21 8.10 3.75
CA ALA A 63 -2.56 9.05 2.83
C ALA A 63 -1.42 9.81 3.51
N ARG A 64 -1.61 10.26 4.75
CA ARG A 64 -0.61 10.98 5.54
C ARG A 64 0.64 10.14 5.79
N ARG A 65 0.50 8.83 6.07
CA ARG A 65 1.65 7.92 6.24
C ARG A 65 2.47 7.77 4.97
N VAL A 66 1.81 7.73 3.81
CA VAL A 66 2.50 7.70 2.52
C VAL A 66 3.20 9.03 2.26
N HIS A 67 2.51 10.15 2.48
CA HIS A 67 3.06 11.50 2.28
C HIS A 67 4.26 11.80 3.18
N ALA A 68 4.29 11.23 4.39
CA ALA A 68 5.41 11.34 5.31
C ALA A 68 6.72 10.75 4.75
N GLN A 69 6.66 9.78 3.82
CA GLN A 69 7.86 9.27 3.15
C GLN A 69 8.49 10.30 2.20
N PHE A 70 7.73 11.34 1.83
CA PHE A 70 8.15 12.45 0.97
C PHE A 70 8.30 13.74 1.78
N GLU A 71 8.50 13.64 3.10
CA GLU A 71 8.65 14.81 3.99
C GLU A 71 7.50 15.83 3.88
N PHE A 72 6.31 15.35 3.53
CA PHE A 72 5.12 16.19 3.29
C PHE A 72 5.29 17.23 2.17
N ASP A 73 6.08 16.93 1.13
CA ASP A 73 6.23 17.83 -0.03
C ASP A 73 4.88 18.19 -0.66
N ASP A 74 4.54 19.48 -0.72
CA ASP A 74 3.25 19.98 -1.22
C ASP A 74 2.99 19.69 -2.70
N ASN A 75 4.02 19.39 -3.49
CA ASN A 75 3.84 19.00 -4.90
C ASN A 75 3.65 17.48 -5.08
N ILE A 76 3.61 16.70 -4.00
CA ILE A 76 3.24 15.29 -4.00
C ILE A 76 1.77 15.15 -3.63
N ASN A 77 0.99 14.55 -4.53
CA ASN A 77 -0.35 14.08 -4.20
C ASN A 77 -0.28 12.63 -3.71
N PRO A 78 -0.46 12.34 -2.40
CA PRO A 78 -0.35 10.98 -1.88
C PRO A 78 -1.39 10.03 -2.47
N ALA A 79 -2.57 10.51 -2.87
CA ALA A 79 -3.59 9.66 -3.48
C ALA A 79 -3.14 9.14 -4.86
N GLU A 80 -2.46 9.98 -5.66
CA GLU A 80 -1.88 9.57 -6.95
C GLU A 80 -0.76 8.55 -6.75
N VAL A 81 0.10 8.76 -5.74
CA VAL A 81 1.17 7.82 -5.38
C VAL A 81 0.59 6.46 -4.98
N ILE A 82 -0.42 6.44 -4.11
CA ILE A 82 -1.07 5.21 -3.65
C ILE A 82 -1.68 4.45 -4.82
N ARG A 83 -2.46 5.14 -5.68
CA ARG A 83 -3.05 4.52 -6.88
C ARG A 83 -1.97 3.92 -7.79
N ALA A 84 -0.87 4.63 -8.02
CA ALA A 84 0.23 4.15 -8.85
C ALA A 84 0.89 2.90 -8.26
N VAL A 85 1.15 2.86 -6.95
CA VAL A 85 1.72 1.67 -6.29
C VAL A 85 0.76 0.49 -6.33
N LEU A 86 -0.54 0.71 -6.05
CA LEU A 86 -1.55 -0.35 -6.14
C LEU A 86 -1.68 -0.91 -7.56
N GLN A 87 -1.54 -0.08 -8.59
CA GLN A 87 -1.49 -0.53 -9.98
C GLN A 87 -0.26 -1.40 -10.26
N VAL A 88 0.92 -1.02 -9.73
CA VAL A 88 2.14 -1.84 -9.85
C VAL A 88 1.97 -3.18 -9.13
N MET A 89 1.35 -3.19 -7.95
CA MET A 89 1.05 -4.42 -7.22
C MET A 89 0.09 -5.32 -8.00
N TYR A 90 -0.96 -4.76 -8.61
CA TYR A 90 -1.88 -5.51 -9.46
C TYR A 90 -1.15 -6.20 -10.62
N ASN A 91 -0.28 -5.47 -11.32
CA ASN A 91 0.48 -6.00 -12.44
C ASN A 91 1.45 -7.12 -12.02
N HIS A 92 1.90 -7.14 -10.76
CA HIS A 92 2.84 -8.14 -10.24
C HIS A 92 2.13 -9.38 -9.65
N MET A 93 1.03 -9.18 -8.92
CA MET A 93 0.38 -10.22 -8.09
C MET A 93 -0.89 -10.78 -8.74
N GLY A 94 -1.48 -10.07 -9.69
CA GLY A 94 -2.75 -10.44 -10.33
C GLY A 94 -3.99 -10.04 -9.53
N GLU A 95 -5.16 -10.33 -10.10
CA GLU A 95 -6.47 -9.89 -9.60
C GLU A 95 -6.87 -10.51 -8.26
N GLY A 96 -6.64 -11.82 -8.08
CA GLY A 96 -7.12 -12.56 -6.90
C GLY A 96 -6.51 -12.06 -5.60
N GLU A 97 -5.19 -12.08 -5.53
CA GLU A 97 -4.45 -11.68 -4.33
C GLU A 97 -4.72 -10.22 -3.93
N LEU A 98 -4.69 -9.29 -4.90
CA LEU A 98 -4.92 -7.88 -4.59
C LEU A 98 -6.39 -7.62 -4.19
N ARG A 99 -7.34 -8.45 -4.64
CA ARG A 99 -8.73 -8.40 -4.19
C ARG A 99 -8.86 -8.78 -2.71
N ASP A 100 -8.10 -9.75 -2.23
CA ASP A 100 -8.11 -10.15 -0.82
C ASP A 100 -7.56 -9.04 0.08
N VAL A 101 -6.43 -8.43 -0.33
CA VAL A 101 -5.90 -7.21 0.32
C VAL A 101 -6.94 -6.08 0.33
N ARG A 102 -7.61 -5.84 -0.80
CA ARG A 102 -8.66 -4.80 -0.92
C ARG A 102 -9.84 -5.07 0.01
N SER A 103 -10.23 -6.33 0.18
CA SER A 103 -11.39 -6.72 0.99
C SER A 103 -11.22 -6.37 2.48
N ASN A 104 -9.98 -6.37 2.96
CA ASN A 104 -9.59 -5.98 4.31
C ASN A 104 -9.56 -4.44 4.54
N MET A 105 -9.74 -3.64 3.49
CA MET A 105 -9.70 -2.17 3.58
C MET A 105 -11.10 -1.56 3.77
N PRO A 106 -11.24 -0.44 4.50
CA PRO A 106 -12.45 0.37 4.48
C PRO A 106 -12.83 0.83 3.07
N LYS A 107 -14.13 1.04 2.82
CA LYS A 107 -14.66 1.46 1.51
C LYS A 107 -13.95 2.66 0.92
N GLU A 108 -13.65 3.67 1.72
CA GLU A 108 -13.00 4.89 1.27
C GLU A 108 -11.55 4.66 0.78
N ILE A 109 -10.86 3.65 1.32
CA ILE A 109 -9.51 3.23 0.88
C ILE A 109 -9.62 2.31 -0.35
N GLN A 110 -10.67 1.48 -0.42
CA GLN A 110 -10.94 0.62 -1.59
C GLN A 110 -11.05 1.42 -2.90
N GLU A 111 -11.43 2.70 -2.84
CA GLU A 111 -11.52 3.62 -3.99
C GLU A 111 -10.18 3.89 -4.69
N TRP A 112 -9.04 3.63 -4.04
CA TRP A 112 -7.71 3.79 -4.64
C TRP A 112 -7.24 2.54 -5.37
N PHE A 113 -7.86 1.39 -5.13
CA PHE A 113 -7.50 0.15 -5.83
C PHE A 113 -7.95 0.21 -7.30
N PRO A 114 -7.27 -0.52 -8.19
CA PRO A 114 -7.70 -0.64 -9.58
C PRO A 114 -9.14 -1.15 -9.72
N GLU A 115 -9.84 -0.76 -10.78
CA GLU A 115 -11.23 -1.17 -11.00
C GLU A 115 -11.34 -2.69 -11.25
N GLU A 116 -10.29 -3.29 -11.81
CA GLU A 116 -10.19 -4.71 -12.12
C GLU A 116 -10.30 -5.61 -10.88
N VAL A 117 -9.96 -5.10 -9.70
CA VAL A 117 -10.08 -5.83 -8.42
C VAL A 117 -11.39 -5.54 -7.68
N ALA A 118 -12.28 -4.70 -8.24
CA ALA A 118 -13.61 -4.54 -7.71
C ALA A 118 -14.42 -5.85 -7.87
N PRO A 119 -15.36 -6.16 -6.95
CA PRO A 119 -16.23 -7.31 -7.12
C PRO A 119 -17.03 -7.18 -8.42
N LYS A 120 -17.06 -8.23 -9.24
CA LYS A 120 -17.98 -8.32 -10.37
C LYS A 120 -19.38 -8.51 -9.80
N GLY A 121 -20.29 -7.60 -10.14
CA GLY A 121 -21.69 -7.63 -9.72
C GLY A 121 -22.47 -8.81 -10.30
#